data_AF-A0A524IDH8-F1
#
_entry.id   AF-A0A524IDH8-F1
#
_cell.length_a   1.000
_cell.length_b   1.000
_cell.length_c   1.000
_cell.angle_alpha   90.00
_cell.angle_beta   90.00
_cell.angle_gamma   90.00
#
_symmetry.space_group_name_H-M   'P 1'
#
loop_
_entity.id
_entity.type
_entity.pdbx_description
1 polymer ?
#
loop_
_entity_poly.entity_id
_entity_poly.type
_entity_poly.pdbx_seq_one_letter_code
_entity_poly.pdbx_strand_id
1 'polypeptide(L)'
;MNIKDAMIKAAKGESLPFMPFVPRMDIWYNSNRFLNKLPARFKDAGLRDILDELKLGYHCMIPDYNDLDEPGGIDVHHALGFYTFKTCPYRVRLHEVAVETERQGDTLHTRYKTPHGDITTVSVFDDGVRASGATVPFIKKYPVQGPGDLKAAGFIFENAEVVPFYEGYNEMAGYAGSRGVVTAFHSFGASPMH
;
A
#
# COMPACT_ATOMS: atom_id res chain seq x y z
N MET A 1 -22.27 -15.25 -13.84
CA MET A 1 -21.56 -15.17 -12.55
C MET A 1 -20.33 -14.30 -12.76
N ASN A 2 -20.15 -13.26 -11.96
CA ASN A 2 -18.96 -12.40 -12.07
C ASN A 2 -17.77 -13.00 -11.28
N ILE A 3 -16.58 -12.41 -11.44
CA ILE A 3 -15.36 -12.91 -10.79
C ILE A 3 -15.46 -12.79 -9.27
N LYS A 4 -15.98 -11.68 -8.73
CA LYS A 4 -16.14 -11.49 -7.28
C LYS A 4 -17.02 -12.59 -6.66
N ASP A 5 -18.16 -12.91 -7.26
CA ASP A 5 -19.05 -13.98 -6.80
C ASP A 5 -18.35 -15.34 -6.85
N ALA A 6 -17.60 -15.60 -7.93
CA ALA A 6 -16.83 -16.83 -8.08
C ALA A 6 -15.74 -16.94 -6.99
N MET A 7 -15.03 -15.86 -6.67
CA MET A 7 -14.06 -15.84 -5.57
C MET A 7 -14.71 -16.14 -4.22
N ILE A 8 -15.86 -15.51 -3.93
CA ILE A 8 -16.57 -15.71 -2.65
C ILE A 8 -17.04 -17.17 -2.52
N LYS A 9 -17.60 -17.74 -3.59
CA LYS A 9 -18.04 -19.13 -3.62
C LYS A 9 -16.87 -20.10 -3.51
N ALA A 10 -15.76 -19.85 -4.20
CA ALA A 10 -14.53 -20.63 -4.06
C ALA A 10 -14.04 -20.63 -2.61
N ALA A 11 -14.01 -19.46 -1.95
CA ALA A 11 -13.60 -19.33 -0.55
C ALA A 11 -14.53 -20.08 0.42
N LYS A 12 -15.80 -20.28 0.05
CA LYS A 12 -16.77 -21.10 0.79
C LYS A 12 -16.68 -22.60 0.49
N GLY A 13 -15.80 -23.03 -0.42
CA GLY A 13 -15.69 -24.42 -0.86
C GLY A 13 -16.83 -24.87 -1.78
N GLU A 14 -17.56 -23.95 -2.39
CA GLU A 14 -18.62 -24.27 -3.34
C GLU A 14 -18.06 -24.71 -4.70
N SER A 15 -18.79 -25.58 -5.41
CA SER A 15 -18.43 -25.97 -6.78
C SER A 15 -18.63 -24.81 -7.75
N LEU A 16 -17.68 -24.65 -8.68
CA LEU A 16 -17.70 -23.60 -9.69
C LEU A 16 -17.57 -24.19 -11.09
N PRO A 17 -18.28 -23.61 -12.08
CA PRO A 17 -18.13 -23.99 -13.49
C PRO A 17 -16.78 -23.56 -14.10
N PHE A 18 -16.00 -22.72 -13.40
CA PHE A 18 -14.66 -22.29 -13.80
C PHE A 18 -13.83 -21.88 -12.58
N MET A 19 -12.51 -21.87 -12.72
CA MET A 19 -11.59 -21.36 -11.69
C MET A 19 -11.46 -19.83 -11.83
N PRO A 20 -11.82 -19.01 -10.82
CA PRO A 20 -11.56 -17.58 -10.89
C PRO A 20 -10.05 -17.32 -10.90
N PHE A 21 -9.56 -16.58 -11.90
CA PHE A 21 -8.15 -16.23 -12.03
C PHE A 21 -7.94 -14.74 -11.79
N VAL A 22 -7.25 -14.40 -10.70
CA VAL A 22 -7.07 -13.02 -10.20
C VAL A 22 -5.60 -12.74 -9.92
N PRO A 23 -4.74 -12.76 -10.96
CA PRO A 23 -3.31 -12.55 -10.80
C PRO A 23 -2.95 -11.12 -10.40
N ARG A 24 -1.73 -10.93 -9.87
CA ARG A 24 -1.10 -9.62 -9.61
C ARG A 24 -0.70 -8.91 -10.93
N MET A 25 -1.69 -8.62 -11.78
CA MET A 25 -1.48 -7.90 -13.04
C MET A 25 -1.03 -6.46 -12.83
N ASP A 26 -1.31 -5.90 -11.65
CA ASP A 26 -0.81 -4.58 -11.23
C ASP A 26 0.72 -4.51 -11.29
N ILE A 27 1.45 -5.53 -10.83
CA ILE A 27 2.93 -5.53 -10.88
C ILE A 27 3.42 -5.50 -12.33
N TRP A 28 2.89 -6.40 -13.17
CA TRP A 28 3.22 -6.42 -14.60
C TRP A 28 2.87 -5.10 -15.28
N TYR A 29 1.69 -4.55 -14.99
CA TYR A 29 1.20 -3.31 -15.58
C TYR A 29 2.06 -2.12 -15.18
N ASN A 30 2.34 -1.96 -13.88
CA ASN A 30 3.13 -0.86 -13.35
C ASN A 30 4.55 -0.86 -13.93
N SER A 31 5.21 -2.02 -13.95
CA SER A 31 6.54 -2.19 -14.55
C SER A 31 6.55 -1.82 -16.04
N ASN A 32 5.64 -2.40 -16.83
CA ASN A 32 5.62 -2.17 -18.27
C ASN A 32 5.15 -0.78 -18.64
N ARG A 33 4.26 -0.16 -17.84
CA ARG A 33 3.86 1.23 -18.01
C ARG A 33 5.04 2.17 -17.75
N PHE A 34 5.75 1.98 -16.63
CA PHE A 34 6.92 2.78 -16.28
C PHE A 34 8.03 2.68 -17.34
N LEU A 35 8.32 1.46 -17.81
CA LEU A 35 9.35 1.21 -18.83
C LEU A 35 8.90 1.51 -20.26
N ASN A 36 7.66 1.97 -20.47
CA ASN A 36 7.05 2.17 -21.80
C ASN A 36 7.13 0.90 -22.69
N LYS A 37 6.86 -0.26 -22.09
CA LYS A 37 6.89 -1.61 -22.68
C LYS A 37 5.52 -2.29 -22.74
N LEU A 38 4.43 -1.57 -22.46
CA LEU A 38 3.09 -2.10 -22.66
C LEU A 38 2.92 -2.54 -24.13
N PRO A 39 2.26 -3.68 -24.41
CA PRO A 39 1.93 -4.09 -25.77
C PRO A 39 1.19 -2.98 -26.52
N ALA A 40 1.39 -2.86 -27.83
CA ALA A 40 0.82 -1.76 -28.63
C ALA A 40 -0.72 -1.62 -28.46
N ARG A 41 -1.45 -2.74 -28.36
CA ARG A 41 -2.91 -2.74 -28.12
C ARG A 41 -3.34 -2.16 -26.77
N PHE A 42 -2.41 -2.05 -25.80
CA PHE A 42 -2.65 -1.61 -24.43
C PHE A 42 -1.89 -0.34 -24.07
N LYS A 43 -1.26 0.33 -25.04
CA LYS A 43 -0.36 1.48 -24.78
C LYS A 43 -1.04 2.58 -23.95
N ASP A 44 -2.30 2.87 -24.26
CA ASP A 44 -3.09 3.91 -23.60
C ASP A 44 -4.18 3.34 -22.67
N ALA A 45 -4.16 2.02 -22.42
CA ALA A 45 -5.17 1.33 -21.62
C ALA A 45 -4.91 1.45 -20.11
N GLY A 46 -5.98 1.62 -19.34
CA GLY A 46 -5.95 1.41 -17.89
C GLY A 46 -5.83 -0.07 -17.55
N LEU A 47 -5.36 -0.38 -16.33
CA LEU A 47 -5.29 -1.77 -15.85
C LEU A 47 -6.67 -2.47 -15.94
N ARG A 48 -7.77 -1.78 -15.61
CA ARG A 48 -9.12 -2.35 -15.70
C ARG A 48 -9.53 -2.71 -17.13
N ASP A 49 -9.16 -1.89 -18.11
CA ASP A 49 -9.48 -2.15 -19.52
C ASP A 49 -8.75 -3.41 -19.99
N ILE A 50 -7.49 -3.58 -19.59
CA ILE A 50 -6.69 -4.77 -19.88
C ILE A 50 -7.32 -6.01 -19.23
N LEU A 51 -7.72 -5.91 -17.96
CA LEU A 51 -8.35 -7.02 -17.24
C LEU A 51 -9.69 -7.42 -17.87
N ASP A 52 -10.49 -6.45 -18.31
CA ASP A 52 -11.77 -6.70 -18.98
C ASP A 52 -11.57 -7.40 -20.33
N GLU A 53 -10.62 -6.93 -21.16
CA GLU A 53 -10.28 -7.59 -22.43
C GLU A 53 -9.80 -9.03 -22.22
N LEU A 54 -8.94 -9.24 -21.22
CA LEU A 54 -8.38 -10.56 -20.90
C LEU A 54 -9.32 -11.44 -20.06
N LYS A 55 -10.47 -10.92 -19.63
CA LYS A 55 -11.44 -11.59 -18.74
C LYS A 55 -10.81 -12.07 -17.43
N LEU A 56 -9.95 -11.25 -16.85
CA LEU A 56 -9.25 -11.51 -15.60
C LEU A 56 -9.90 -10.77 -14.43
N GLY A 57 -9.71 -11.28 -13.22
CA GLY A 57 -10.11 -10.56 -12.01
C GLY A 57 -9.17 -9.41 -11.67
N TYR A 58 -9.70 -8.44 -10.93
CA TYR A 58 -8.92 -7.36 -10.35
C TYR A 58 -8.42 -7.76 -8.96
N HIS A 59 -7.10 -7.80 -8.77
CA HIS A 59 -6.50 -8.13 -7.49
C HIS A 59 -6.53 -6.93 -6.54
N CYS A 60 -7.22 -7.07 -5.40
CA CYS A 60 -7.27 -6.07 -4.33
C CYS A 60 -7.01 -6.67 -2.94
N MET A 61 -6.34 -7.83 -2.87
CA MET A 61 -6.01 -8.46 -1.58
C MET A 61 -4.77 -7.80 -0.95
N ILE A 62 -3.76 -7.55 -1.78
CA ILE A 62 -2.61 -6.73 -1.43
C ILE A 62 -2.88 -5.33 -2.00
N PRO A 63 -2.75 -4.26 -1.19
CA PRO A 63 -3.03 -2.91 -1.65
C PRO A 63 -1.96 -2.42 -2.62
N ASP A 64 -2.32 -1.37 -3.35
CA ASP A 64 -1.33 -0.51 -3.99
C ASP A 64 -0.81 0.46 -2.92
N TYR A 65 0.46 0.33 -2.53
CA TYR A 65 1.09 1.16 -1.50
C TYR A 65 1.37 2.59 -1.96
N ASN A 66 1.22 2.86 -3.26
CA ASN A 66 1.28 4.20 -3.83
C ASN A 66 -0.11 4.83 -4.00
N ASP A 67 -1.20 4.15 -3.62
CA ASP A 67 -2.56 4.70 -3.62
C ASP A 67 -2.78 5.63 -2.43
N LEU A 68 -1.99 6.70 -2.44
CA LEU A 68 -1.97 7.78 -1.47
C LEU A 68 -2.72 8.99 -2.06
N ASP A 69 -3.16 9.90 -1.18
CA ASP A 69 -3.82 11.14 -1.62
C ASP A 69 -2.89 12.04 -2.46
N GLU A 70 -1.57 11.95 -2.22
CA GLU A 70 -0.54 12.60 -3.03
C GLU A 70 0.03 11.64 -4.09
N PRO A 71 -0.16 11.92 -5.40
CA PRO A 71 0.41 11.09 -6.46
C PRO A 71 1.94 11.01 -6.42
N GLY A 72 2.51 9.80 -6.45
CA GLY A 72 3.97 9.60 -6.36
C GLY A 72 4.55 9.85 -4.95
N GLY A 73 3.67 9.90 -3.95
CA GLY A 73 4.01 9.97 -2.54
C GLY A 73 4.76 8.73 -2.05
N ILE A 74 5.51 8.91 -0.98
CA ILE A 74 5.91 7.82 -0.09
C ILE A 74 5.10 8.05 1.18
N ASP A 75 4.46 7.01 1.70
CA ASP A 75 3.70 7.13 2.93
C ASP A 75 4.64 7.52 4.08
N VAL A 76 4.34 8.67 4.70
CA VAL A 76 5.16 9.34 5.70
C VAL A 76 5.48 8.43 6.88
N HIS A 77 4.52 7.59 7.27
CA HIS A 77 4.60 6.75 8.45
C HIS A 77 4.87 5.27 8.14
N HIS A 78 5.11 4.93 6.87
CA HIS A 78 5.35 3.55 6.43
C HIS A 78 6.42 2.84 7.26
N ALA A 79 7.52 3.52 7.56
CA ALA A 79 8.64 2.94 8.30
C ALA A 79 8.34 2.67 9.80
N LEU A 80 7.23 3.20 10.33
CA LEU A 80 6.67 2.85 11.64
C LEU A 80 5.61 1.73 11.55
N GLY A 81 5.29 1.25 10.34
CA GLY A 81 4.22 0.29 10.09
C GLY A 81 2.81 0.90 10.10
N PHE A 82 2.70 2.23 10.06
CA PHE A 82 1.41 2.90 9.84
C PHE A 82 1.23 3.19 8.36
N TYR A 83 0.00 2.97 7.89
CA TYR A 83 -0.35 3.08 6.48
C TYR A 83 -1.57 3.99 6.29
N THR A 84 -1.59 4.69 5.17
CA THR A 84 -2.59 5.69 4.80
C THR A 84 -3.19 5.46 3.42
N PHE A 85 -2.83 4.37 2.72
CA PHE A 85 -3.49 4.00 1.46
C PHE A 85 -4.99 3.71 1.66
N LYS A 86 -5.76 3.78 0.57
CA LYS A 86 -7.23 3.77 0.61
C LYS A 86 -7.84 2.56 1.31
N THR A 87 -7.27 1.38 1.15
CA THR A 87 -7.77 0.14 1.76
C THR A 87 -7.36 -0.02 3.23
N CYS A 88 -6.59 0.91 3.81
CA CYS A 88 -6.38 0.99 5.25
C CYS A 88 -7.64 1.60 5.90
N PRO A 89 -8.38 0.85 6.73
CA PRO A 89 -9.69 1.27 7.23
C PRO A 89 -9.60 2.26 8.41
N TYR A 90 -8.42 2.86 8.60
CA TYR A 90 -8.15 3.84 9.64
C TYR A 90 -7.04 4.81 9.20
N ARG A 91 -6.85 5.84 10.03
CA ARG A 91 -5.69 6.72 10.03
C ARG A 91 -5.06 6.68 11.41
N VAL A 92 -3.77 7.01 11.48
CA VAL A 92 -3.08 7.22 12.75
C VAL A 92 -2.84 8.70 12.90
N ARG A 93 -3.37 9.27 13.98
CA ARG A 93 -3.06 10.63 14.42
C ARG A 93 -2.03 10.54 15.55
N LEU A 94 -0.90 11.19 15.37
CA LEU A 94 0.12 11.28 16.41
C LEU A 94 -0.13 12.54 17.25
N HIS A 95 -0.22 12.37 18.56
CA HIS A 95 -0.32 13.45 19.54
C HIS A 95 1.04 13.72 20.15
N GLU A 96 1.31 14.98 20.48
CA GLU A 96 2.57 15.40 21.15
C GLU A 96 3.88 15.00 20.42
N VAL A 97 3.79 14.60 19.16
CA VAL A 97 4.91 14.25 18.29
C VAL A 97 4.90 15.18 17.09
N ALA A 98 5.93 16.02 16.96
CA ALA A 98 6.09 16.83 15.76
C ALA A 98 6.73 15.97 14.65
N VAL A 99 6.11 15.99 13.47
CA VAL A 99 6.57 15.23 12.30
C VAL A 99 7.06 16.20 11.24
N GLU A 100 8.32 16.07 10.85
CA GLU A 100 8.96 16.86 9.80
C GLU A 100 9.38 15.93 8.66
N THR A 101 9.00 16.29 7.43
CA THR A 101 9.32 15.51 6.24
C THR A 101 10.19 16.32 5.29
N GLU A 102 11.23 15.69 4.75
CA GLU A 102 12.07 16.25 3.70
C GLU A 102 12.23 15.22 2.58
N ARG A 103 11.90 15.62 1.34
CA ARG A 103 12.11 14.80 0.15
C ARG A 103 13.47 15.13 -0.46
N GLN A 104 14.31 14.11 -0.64
CA GLN A 104 15.62 14.21 -1.28
C GLN A 104 15.68 13.22 -2.45
N GLY A 105 15.39 13.69 -3.67
CA GLY A 105 15.24 12.82 -4.84
C GLY A 105 14.17 11.75 -4.63
N ASP A 106 14.55 10.48 -4.77
CA ASP A 106 13.69 9.30 -4.58
C ASP A 106 13.52 8.88 -3.11
N THR A 107 14.06 9.66 -2.16
CA THR A 107 13.98 9.35 -0.73
C THR A 107 13.09 10.32 0.02
N LEU A 108 12.37 9.79 1.02
CA LEU A 108 11.63 10.56 2.01
C LEU A 108 12.29 10.37 3.38
N HIS A 109 12.75 11.47 3.95
CA HIS A 109 13.26 11.54 5.31
C HIS A 109 12.15 12.04 6.21
N THR A 110 11.77 11.25 7.22
CA THR A 110 10.76 11.63 8.21
C THR A 110 11.42 11.69 9.59
N ARG A 111 11.38 12.87 10.22
CA ARG A 111 11.86 13.09 11.59
C ARG A 111 10.67 13.23 12.54
N TYR A 112 10.68 12.42 13.58
CA TYR A 112 9.70 12.43 14.67
C TYR A 112 10.38 13.02 15.91
N LYS A 113 9.89 14.17 16.37
CA LYS A 113 10.42 14.83 17.57
C LYS A 113 9.62 14.41 18.78
N THR A 114 10.30 13.88 19.79
CA THR A 114 9.69 13.45 21.05
C THR A 114 10.45 14.04 22.24
N PRO A 115 9.87 14.09 23.44
CA PRO A 115 10.58 14.46 24.67
C PRO A 115 11.75 13.54 25.03
N HIS A 116 11.84 12.34 24.43
CA HIS A 116 12.87 11.34 24.70
C HIS A 116 13.96 11.27 23.61
N GLY A 117 13.97 12.24 22.69
CA GLY A 117 14.88 12.30 21.56
C GLY A 117 14.15 12.15 20.23
N ASP A 118 14.89 12.38 19.15
CA ASP A 118 14.33 12.38 17.80
C ASP A 118 14.58 11.05 17.10
N ILE A 119 13.54 10.52 16.46
CA ILE A 119 13.64 9.38 15.55
C ILE A 119 13.66 9.88 14.13
N THR A 120 14.46 9.25 13.27
CA THR A 120 14.46 9.54 11.84
C THR A 120 14.37 8.26 11.04
N THR A 121 13.37 8.18 10.16
CA THR A 121 13.24 7.12 9.18
C THR A 121 13.58 7.63 7.79
N VAL A 122 14.08 6.75 6.94
CA VAL A 122 14.34 7.05 5.53
C VAL A 122 13.74 5.95 4.68
N SER A 123 12.83 6.33 3.79
CA SER A 123 12.19 5.44 2.82
C SER A 123 12.65 5.82 1.41
N VAL A 124 12.79 4.84 0.52
CA VAL A 124 13.20 5.04 -0.88
C VAL A 124 12.21 4.39 -1.84
N PHE A 125 11.84 5.15 -2.87
CA PHE A 125 11.05 4.66 -3.99
C PHE A 125 11.72 5.13 -5.28
N ASP A 126 12.70 4.35 -5.75
CA ASP A 126 13.55 4.68 -6.89
C ASP A 126 13.09 4.03 -8.20
N ASP A 127 13.78 4.33 -9.29
CA ASP A 127 13.51 3.76 -10.61
C ASP A 127 13.66 2.24 -10.66
N GLY A 128 14.47 1.64 -9.78
CA GLY A 128 14.58 0.19 -9.64
C GLY A 128 13.28 -0.40 -9.09
N VAL A 129 12.73 0.20 -8.04
CA VAL A 129 11.41 -0.18 -7.49
C VAL A 129 10.33 -0.02 -8.55
N ARG A 130 10.27 1.14 -9.22
CA ARG A 130 9.28 1.42 -10.28
C ARG A 130 9.39 0.43 -11.45
N ALA A 131 10.61 0.13 -11.91
CA ALA A 131 10.87 -0.81 -12.97
C ALA A 131 10.47 -2.24 -12.61
N SER A 132 10.51 -2.63 -11.34
CA SER A 132 10.03 -3.94 -10.88
C SER A 132 8.50 -4.05 -10.86
N GLY A 133 7.78 -2.92 -10.87
CA GLY A 133 6.33 -2.85 -10.70
C GLY A 133 5.86 -2.95 -9.25
N ALA A 134 6.79 -3.10 -8.29
CA ALA A 134 6.47 -3.02 -6.87
C ALA A 134 6.02 -1.61 -6.48
N THR A 135 5.13 -1.53 -5.51
CA THR A 135 4.56 -0.27 -5.03
C THR A 135 4.98 0.07 -3.60
N VAL A 136 5.56 -0.89 -2.87
CA VAL A 136 6.06 -0.68 -1.50
C VAL A 136 7.42 0.03 -1.54
N PRO A 137 7.58 1.20 -0.91
CA PRO A 137 8.89 1.84 -0.73
C PRO A 137 9.79 1.01 0.19
N PHE A 138 11.09 0.95 -0.09
CA PHE A 138 12.04 0.28 0.81
C PHE A 138 12.45 1.17 1.97
N ILE A 139 12.61 0.59 3.16
CA ILE A 139 13.11 1.31 4.35
C ILE A 139 14.64 1.25 4.33
N LYS A 140 15.28 2.40 4.12
CA LYS A 140 16.74 2.57 4.16
C LYS A 140 17.25 2.84 5.59
N LYS A 141 16.44 3.49 6.43
CA LYS A 141 16.71 3.72 7.85
C LYS A 141 15.46 3.44 8.67
N TYR A 142 15.55 2.44 9.54
CA TYR A 142 14.47 2.04 10.46
C TYR A 142 14.39 2.99 11.66
N PRO A 143 13.22 3.10 12.31
CA PRO A 143 13.01 4.01 13.43
C PRO A 143 13.85 3.66 14.66
N VAL A 144 14.15 2.36 14.87
CA VAL A 144 15.00 1.87 15.95
C VAL A 144 16.32 1.41 15.33
N GLN A 145 17.42 2.06 15.70
CA GLN A 145 18.80 1.71 15.32
C GLN A 145 19.57 1.10 16.48
N GLY A 146 19.09 1.30 17.72
CA GLY A 146 19.57 0.62 18.91
C GLY A 146 18.68 0.84 20.13
N PRO A 147 19.07 0.29 21.30
CA PRO A 147 18.25 0.39 22.52
C PRO A 147 17.95 1.82 22.98
N GLY A 148 18.78 2.81 22.61
CA GLY A 148 18.56 4.21 22.93
C GLY A 148 17.31 4.81 22.30
N ASP A 149 16.86 4.27 21.15
CA ASP A 149 15.71 4.78 20.42
C ASP A 149 14.37 4.27 20.98
N LEU A 150 14.40 3.23 21.84
CA LEU A 150 13.19 2.54 22.31
C LEU A 150 12.25 3.45 23.10
N LYS A 151 12.77 4.41 23.87
CA LYS A 151 11.93 5.35 24.62
C LYS A 151 11.20 6.33 23.71
N ALA A 152 11.91 6.88 22.72
CA ALA A 152 11.30 7.75 21.72
C ALA A 152 10.29 6.97 20.85
N ALA A 153 10.62 5.74 20.46
CA ALA A 153 9.72 4.90 19.68
C ALA A 153 8.46 4.55 20.46
N GLY A 154 8.62 4.09 21.71
CA GLY A 154 7.52 3.81 22.63
C GLY A 154 6.60 5.01 22.79
N PHE A 155 7.15 6.21 22.99
CA PHE A 155 6.38 7.44 23.09
C PHE A 155 5.53 7.72 21.85
N ILE A 156 6.05 7.48 20.64
CA ILE A 156 5.28 7.65 19.40
C ILE A 156 4.07 6.70 19.38
N PHE A 157 4.25 5.43 19.72
CA PHE A 157 3.17 4.44 19.73
C PHE A 157 2.17 4.68 20.88
N GLU A 158 2.62 5.10 22.06
CA GLU A 158 1.76 5.45 23.20
C GLU A 158 0.88 6.67 22.92
N ASN A 159 1.34 7.56 22.04
CA ASN A 159 0.62 8.76 21.61
C ASN A 159 -0.02 8.65 20.22
N ALA A 160 -0.16 7.43 19.70
CA ALA A 160 -0.84 7.15 18.44
C ALA A 160 -2.33 6.87 18.67
N GLU A 161 -3.19 7.69 18.08
CA GLU A 161 -4.64 7.47 18.05
C GLU A 161 -5.06 6.86 16.71
N VAL A 162 -5.74 5.72 16.76
CA VAL A 162 -6.35 5.09 15.58
C VAL A 162 -7.73 5.69 15.35
N VAL A 163 -7.90 6.39 14.23
CA VAL A 163 -9.16 7.03 13.84
C VAL A 163 -9.77 6.26 12.67
N PRO A 164 -11.05 5.83 12.74
CA PRO A 164 -11.72 5.16 11.63
C PRO A 164 -11.66 5.97 10.32
N PHE A 165 -11.46 5.27 9.20
CA PHE A 165 -11.48 5.86 7.87
C PHE A 165 -11.94 4.80 6.86
N TYR A 166 -13.22 4.78 6.54
CA TYR A 166 -13.83 3.73 5.70
C TYR A 166 -14.06 4.19 4.26
N GLU A 167 -13.95 5.49 4.00
CA GLU A 167 -14.21 6.15 2.74
C GLU A 167 -13.30 5.58 1.64
N GLY A 168 -12.00 5.49 1.89
CA GLY A 168 -11.05 4.90 0.94
C GLY A 168 -11.36 3.45 0.59
N TYR A 169 -11.77 2.64 1.57
CA TYR A 169 -12.18 1.25 1.33
C TYR A 169 -13.42 1.21 0.43
N ASN A 170 -14.42 2.04 0.71
CA ASN A 170 -15.66 2.10 -0.06
C ASN A 170 -15.41 2.54 -1.51
N GLU A 171 -14.54 3.54 -1.72
CA GLU A 171 -14.09 3.95 -3.05
C GLU A 171 -13.42 2.79 -3.79
N MET A 172 -12.49 2.09 -3.14
CA MET A 172 -11.78 0.97 -3.76
C MET A 172 -12.70 -0.21 -4.05
N ALA A 173 -13.66 -0.49 -3.16
CA ALA A 173 -14.68 -1.51 -3.35
C ALA A 173 -15.59 -1.18 -4.54
N GLY A 174 -15.98 0.09 -4.71
CA GLY A 174 -16.70 0.56 -5.88
C GLY A 174 -15.87 0.47 -7.16
N TYR A 175 -14.59 0.86 -7.09
CA TYR A 175 -13.66 0.82 -8.21
C TYR A 175 -13.41 -0.61 -8.73
N ALA A 176 -13.23 -1.57 -7.81
CA ALA A 176 -13.08 -2.99 -8.14
C ALA A 176 -14.40 -3.59 -8.66
N GLY A 177 -15.54 -3.20 -8.05
CA GLY A 177 -16.87 -3.62 -8.47
C GLY A 177 -17.03 -5.14 -8.47
N SER A 178 -17.46 -5.70 -9.61
CA SER A 178 -17.67 -7.14 -9.80
C SER A 178 -16.40 -7.91 -10.23
N ARG A 179 -15.27 -7.21 -10.40
CA ARG A 179 -14.01 -7.79 -10.89
C ARG A 179 -13.21 -8.50 -9.80
N GLY A 180 -13.45 -8.23 -8.53
CA GLY A 180 -12.69 -8.83 -7.44
C GLY A 180 -13.21 -8.49 -6.04
N VAL A 181 -12.60 -9.14 -5.05
CA VAL A 181 -12.83 -8.86 -3.62
C VAL A 181 -11.76 -7.87 -3.14
N VAL A 182 -12.19 -6.83 -2.43
CA VAL A 182 -11.31 -5.87 -1.77
C VAL A 182 -11.21 -6.22 -0.29
N THR A 183 -10.00 -6.36 0.22
CA THR A 183 -9.75 -6.55 1.65
C THR A 183 -9.25 -5.26 2.28
N ALA A 184 -9.77 -4.97 3.47
CA ALA A 184 -9.15 -3.99 4.33
C ALA A 184 -7.76 -4.51 4.73
N PHE A 185 -6.75 -3.66 4.61
CA PHE A 185 -5.37 -4.03 4.93
C PHE A 185 -4.86 -3.17 6.08
N HIS A 186 -4.24 -3.79 7.09
CA HIS A 186 -3.74 -3.09 8.27
C HIS A 186 -2.19 -3.02 8.32
N SER A 187 -1.50 -4.14 8.10
CA SER A 187 -0.04 -4.25 8.19
C SER A 187 0.43 -5.57 7.59
N PHE A 188 1.67 -5.58 7.07
CA PHE A 188 2.38 -6.82 6.71
C PHE A 188 2.84 -7.64 7.92
N GLY A 189 3.02 -6.97 9.07
CA GLY A 189 3.54 -7.57 10.29
C GLY A 189 2.58 -7.37 11.46
N ALA A 190 2.34 -8.44 12.21
CA ALA A 190 1.86 -8.34 13.59
C ALA A 190 3.00 -7.97 14.57
N SER A 191 4.16 -7.52 14.05
CA SER A 191 5.40 -7.29 14.78
C SER A 191 6.19 -6.14 14.15
N PRO A 192 6.86 -5.28 14.95
CA PRO A 192 7.68 -4.15 14.49
C PRO A 192 8.97 -4.56 13.74
N MET A 193 9.11 -5.82 13.35
CA MET A 193 10.32 -6.40 12.75
C MET A 193 10.19 -6.70 11.25
N HIS A 194 9.17 -6.16 10.57
CA HIS A 194 9.00 -6.33 9.12
C HIS A 194 9.69 -5.24 8.31
#